data_AF-Q7DDD9-F1
#
_entry.id   AF-Q7DDD9-F1
#
_cell.length_a   1.000
_cell.length_b   1.000
_cell.length_c   1.000
_cell.angle_alpha   90.00
_cell.angle_beta   90.00
_cell.angle_gamma   90.00
#
_symmetry.space_group_name_H-M   'P 1'
#
loop_
_entity.id
_entity.type
_entity.pdbx_description
1 polymer ?
#
loop_
_entity_poly.entity_id
_entity_poly.type
_entity_poly.pdbx_seq_one_letter_code
_entity_poly.pdbx_strand_id
1 'polypeptide(L)'
;MMGNKLTLPAELPDEQDLRAVLAYNMRLFRVNKGWSQEELARQCGLDRTYVSAVERKRWNIALSNIEKMAAALGVAAYQLLLPPQERLKLMTNSADTRQMPSESGI
;
A
#
# COMPACT_ATOMS: atom_id res chain seq x y z
N MET A 1 -2.10 26.51 -13.68
CA MET A 1 -2.69 25.67 -12.63
C MET A 1 -1.55 25.02 -11.85
N MET A 2 -1.39 25.33 -10.55
CA MET A 2 -0.40 24.66 -9.69
C MET A 2 -0.97 23.28 -9.30
N GLY A 3 -0.69 22.26 -10.11
CA GLY A 3 -1.12 20.89 -9.82
C GLY A 3 -0.54 20.44 -8.49
N ASN A 4 -1.40 20.03 -7.55
CA ASN A 4 -1.01 19.48 -6.27
C ASN A 4 -0.13 18.23 -6.52
N LYS A 5 1.20 18.38 -6.37
CA LYS A 5 2.15 17.32 -6.70
C LYS A 5 1.88 16.12 -5.80
N LEU A 6 1.51 15.01 -6.42
CA LEU A 6 1.34 13.74 -5.71
C LEU A 6 2.71 13.26 -5.25
N THR A 7 2.89 13.17 -3.94
CA THR A 7 4.17 12.78 -3.34
C THR A 7 4.03 11.40 -2.72
N LEU A 8 4.97 10.51 -3.02
CA LEU A 8 5.12 9.21 -2.37
C LEU A 8 5.29 9.36 -0.84
N PRO A 9 4.97 8.34 -0.04
CA PRO A 9 5.32 8.37 1.39
C PRO A 9 6.84 8.45 1.54
N ALA A 10 7.31 9.38 2.38
CA ALA A 10 8.75 9.69 2.53
C ALA A 10 9.49 8.70 3.43
N GLU A 11 8.81 8.16 4.43
CA GLU A 11 9.40 7.31 5.47
C GLU A 11 8.65 5.98 5.54
N LEU A 12 9.39 4.92 5.85
CA LEU A 12 8.80 3.61 6.11
C LEU A 12 7.99 3.68 7.43
N PRO A 13 6.82 3.01 7.50
CA PRO A 13 6.01 2.97 8.71
C PRO A 13 6.66 2.05 9.76
N ASP A 14 6.28 2.21 11.03
CA ASP A 14 6.50 1.16 12.03
C ASP A 14 5.79 -0.12 11.58
N GLU A 15 6.52 -1.24 11.45
CA GLU A 15 5.99 -2.54 11.03
C GLU A 15 4.89 -3.05 11.96
N GLN A 16 4.91 -2.62 13.23
CA GLN A 16 3.97 -3.06 14.27
C GLN A 16 2.72 -2.17 14.40
N ASP A 17 2.65 -1.05 13.67
CA ASP A 17 1.44 -0.21 13.60
C ASP A 17 0.70 -0.43 12.28
N LEU A 18 -0.32 -1.29 12.30
CA LEU A 18 -1.15 -1.58 11.13
C LEU A 18 -1.82 -0.33 10.53
N ARG A 19 -2.10 0.71 11.32
CA ARG A 19 -2.64 1.97 10.76
C ARG A 19 -1.57 2.72 9.98
N ALA A 20 -0.32 2.70 10.46
CA ALA A 20 0.80 3.29 9.74
C ALA A 20 1.11 2.52 8.45
N VAL A 21 1.10 1.19 8.51
CA VAL A 21 1.28 0.31 7.33
C VAL A 21 0.18 0.55 6.30
N LEU A 22 -1.09 0.59 6.72
CA LEU A 22 -2.22 0.90 5.86
C LEU A 22 -2.08 2.29 5.22
N ALA A 23 -1.81 3.31 6.02
CA ALA A 23 -1.66 4.69 5.54
C ALA A 23 -0.54 4.80 4.51
N TYR A 24 0.60 4.15 4.76
CA TYR A 24 1.74 4.11 3.85
C TYR A 24 1.35 3.44 2.52
N ASN A 25 0.83 2.21 2.57
CA ASN A 25 0.50 1.42 1.39
C ASN A 25 -0.62 2.07 0.56
N MET A 26 -1.67 2.59 1.21
CA MET A 26 -2.75 3.29 0.52
C MET A 26 -2.23 4.51 -0.25
N ARG A 27 -1.37 5.32 0.37
CA ARG A 27 -0.73 6.46 -0.29
C ARG A 27 0.17 6.00 -1.44
N LEU A 28 1.02 4.99 -1.21
CA LEU A 28 1.90 4.41 -2.22
C LEU A 28 1.11 3.99 -3.46
N PHE A 29 0.09 3.15 -3.30
CA PHE A 29 -0.69 2.64 -4.42
C PHE A 29 -1.47 3.74 -5.15
N ARG A 30 -2.10 4.69 -4.43
CA ARG A 30 -2.84 5.77 -5.11
C ARG A 30 -1.90 6.70 -5.88
N VAL A 31 -0.72 7.01 -5.33
CA VAL A 31 0.24 7.91 -5.97
C VAL A 31 0.81 7.24 -7.22
N ASN A 32 1.09 5.93 -7.18
CA ASN A 32 1.50 5.15 -8.34
C ASN A 32 0.43 5.10 -9.45
N LYS A 33 -0.86 5.24 -9.09
CA LYS A 33 -1.96 5.42 -10.05
C LYS A 33 -2.17 6.86 -10.52
N GLY A 34 -1.41 7.83 -10.00
CA GLY A 34 -1.64 9.25 -10.29
C GLY A 34 -2.90 9.83 -9.63
N TRP A 35 -3.37 9.24 -8.53
CA TRP A 35 -4.60 9.66 -7.84
C TRP A 35 -4.36 10.57 -6.64
N SER A 36 -5.16 11.63 -6.54
CA SER A 36 -5.30 12.45 -5.33
C SER A 36 -6.10 11.71 -4.25
N GLN A 37 -6.17 12.27 -3.03
CA GLN A 37 -7.07 11.73 -1.99
C GLN A 37 -8.54 11.80 -2.42
N GLU A 38 -8.91 12.87 -3.14
CA GLU A 38 -10.26 13.07 -3.65
C GLU A 38 -10.62 12.04 -4.73
N GLU A 39 -9.68 11.74 -5.62
CA GLU A 39 -9.89 10.71 -6.64
C GLU A 39 -10.01 9.32 -6.00
N LEU A 40 -9.14 8.97 -5.03
CA LEU A 40 -9.30 7.71 -4.29
C LEU A 40 -10.64 7.63 -3.57
N ALA A 41 -11.07 8.72 -2.92
CA ALA A 41 -12.36 8.77 -2.24
C ALA A 41 -13.53 8.52 -3.21
N ARG A 42 -13.50 9.18 -4.37
CA ARG A 42 -14.48 8.99 -5.45
C ARG A 42 -14.52 7.55 -5.94
N GLN A 43 -13.36 6.93 -6.19
CA GLN A 43 -13.25 5.55 -6.66
C GLN A 43 -13.75 4.53 -5.62
N CYS A 44 -13.54 4.80 -4.33
CA CYS A 44 -14.03 3.96 -3.24
C CYS A 44 -15.51 4.18 -2.87
N GLY A 45 -16.16 5.24 -3.38
CA GLY A 45 -17.45 5.69 -2.87
C GLY A 45 -17.41 6.13 -1.40
N LEU A 46 -16.31 6.77 -0.99
CA LEU A 46 -16.07 7.27 0.37
C LEU A 46 -15.93 8.79 0.38
N ASP A 47 -16.01 9.40 1.57
CA ASP A 47 -15.75 10.82 1.74
C ASP A 47 -14.23 11.12 1.69
N ARG A 48 -13.83 12.24 1.08
CA ARG A 48 -12.42 12.67 1.04
C ARG A 48 -11.83 12.86 2.44
N THR A 49 -12.61 13.32 3.40
CA THR A 49 -12.21 13.46 4.81
C THR A 49 -11.93 12.11 5.46
N TYR A 50 -12.64 11.05 5.06
CA TYR A 50 -12.38 9.68 5.49
C TYR A 50 -11.00 9.23 5.01
N VAL A 51 -10.72 9.35 3.70
CA VAL A 51 -9.42 9.00 3.12
C VAL A 51 -8.28 9.80 3.78
N SER A 52 -8.50 11.10 4.00
CA SER A 52 -7.53 11.95 4.71
C SER A 52 -7.29 11.48 6.14
N ALA A 53 -8.33 11.07 6.88
CA ALA A 53 -8.20 10.58 8.24
C ALA A 53 -7.41 9.26 8.31
N VAL A 54 -7.60 8.38 7.33
CA VAL A 54 -6.85 7.13 7.20
C VAL A 54 -5.37 7.40 6.88
N GLU A 55 -5.04 8.27 5.90
CA GLU A 55 -3.63 8.62 5.62
C GLU A 55 -2.92 9.27 6.81
N ARG A 56 -3.69 9.97 7.66
CA ARG A 56 -3.19 10.60 8.89
C ARG A 56 -3.26 9.69 10.11
N LYS A 57 -3.59 8.40 9.95
CA LYS A 57 -3.64 7.37 11.01
C LYS A 57 -4.61 7.70 12.15
N ARG A 58 -5.61 8.56 11.92
CA ARG A 58 -6.48 9.06 13.00
C ARG A 58 -7.59 8.10 13.39
N TRP A 59 -8.03 7.25 12.47
CA TRP A 59 -9.20 6.40 12.67
C TRP A 59 -8.83 4.93 12.61
N ASN A 60 -9.55 4.12 13.40
CA ASN A 60 -9.64 2.69 13.16
C ASN A 60 -10.64 2.46 12.02
N ILE A 61 -10.29 1.59 11.08
CA ILE A 61 -11.05 1.35 9.84
C ILE A 61 -11.76 -0.01 9.91
N ALA A 62 -12.98 -0.07 9.41
CA ALA A 62 -13.66 -1.35 9.22
C ALA A 62 -12.98 -2.15 8.09
N LEU A 63 -12.86 -3.46 8.25
CA LEU A 63 -12.29 -4.34 7.23
C LEU A 63 -12.98 -4.19 5.86
N SER A 64 -14.30 -3.99 5.85
CA SER A 64 -15.08 -3.73 4.64
C SER A 64 -14.66 -2.47 3.87
N ASN A 65 -14.11 -1.46 4.55
CA ASN A 65 -13.55 -0.29 3.88
C ASN A 65 -12.14 -0.56 3.34
N ILE A 66 -11.36 -1.45 3.97
CA ILE A 66 -10.10 -1.92 3.39
C ILE A 66 -10.36 -2.71 2.10
N GLU A 67 -11.40 -3.55 2.07
CA GLU A 67 -11.83 -4.27 0.86
C GLU A 67 -12.21 -3.30 -0.28
N LYS A 68 -13.01 -2.27 0.02
CA LYS A 68 -13.36 -1.22 -0.97
C LYS A 68 -12.13 -0.50 -1.50
N MET A 69 -11.21 -0.11 -0.61
CA MET A 69 -9.96 0.54 -1.01
C MET A 69 -9.10 -0.37 -1.88
N ALA A 70 -8.98 -1.65 -1.51
CA ALA A 70 -8.22 -2.64 -2.26
C ALA A 70 -8.81 -2.84 -3.66
N ALA A 71 -10.13 -2.98 -3.76
CA ALA A 71 -10.85 -3.10 -5.03
C ALA A 71 -10.64 -1.87 -5.93
N ALA A 72 -10.80 -0.65 -5.38
CA ALA A 72 -10.54 0.59 -6.12
C ALA A 72 -9.07 0.69 -6.58
N LEU A 73 -8.13 0.30 -5.72
CA LEU A 73 -6.70 0.32 -6.03
C LEU A 73 -6.25 -0.85 -6.92
N GLY A 74 -7.10 -1.83 -7.21
CA GLY A 74 -6.75 -3.01 -8.01
C GLY A 74 -5.65 -3.86 -7.37
N VAL A 75 -5.65 -3.97 -6.05
CA VAL A 75 -4.70 -4.76 -5.25
C VAL A 75 -5.45 -5.75 -4.37
N ALA A 76 -4.79 -6.82 -3.94
CA ALA A 76 -5.37 -7.70 -2.92
C ALA A 76 -5.40 -7.00 -1.56
N ALA A 77 -6.45 -7.20 -0.76
CA ALA A 77 -6.64 -6.49 0.51
C ALA A 77 -5.45 -6.62 1.49
N TYR A 78 -4.83 -7.81 1.55
CA TYR A 78 -3.66 -8.03 2.40
C TYR A 78 -2.47 -7.14 2.02
N GLN A 79 -2.35 -6.70 0.76
CA GLN A 79 -1.24 -5.85 0.32
C GLN A 79 -1.30 -4.46 0.94
N LEU A 80 -2.49 -4.00 1.35
CA LEU A 80 -2.64 -2.77 2.12
C LEU A 80 -2.13 -2.92 3.56
N LEU A 81 -2.12 -4.14 4.08
CA LEU A 81 -1.72 -4.46 5.46
C LEU A 81 -0.31 -5.08 5.55
N LEU A 82 0.35 -5.34 4.42
CA LEU A 82 1.71 -5.89 4.38
C LEU A 82 2.73 -4.76 4.64
N PRO A 83 3.56 -4.82 5.69
CA PRO A 83 4.62 -3.84 5.91
C PRO A 83 5.55 -3.76 4.69
N PRO A 84 5.90 -2.56 4.20
CA PRO A 84 6.76 -2.42 3.03
C PRO A 84 8.15 -3.04 3.26
N GLN A 85 8.64 -3.05 4.50
CA GLN A 85 9.86 -3.77 4.88
C GLN A 85 9.75 -5.27 4.63
N GLU A 86 8.61 -5.88 4.97
CA GLU A 86 8.38 -7.31 4.73
C GLU A 86 8.31 -7.61 3.23
N ARG A 87 7.68 -6.73 2.44
CA ARG A 87 7.69 -6.81 0.97
C ARG A 87 9.12 -6.79 0.42
N LEU A 88 9.99 -5.95 0.96
CA LEU A 88 11.41 -5.89 0.57
C LEU A 88 12.17 -7.18 0.91
N LYS A 89 11.97 -7.74 2.12
CA LYS A 89 12.57 -9.04 2.53
C LYS A 89 12.18 -10.19 1.59
N LEU A 90 10.91 -10.25 1.19
CA LEU A 90 10.42 -11.26 0.25
C LEU A 90 11.09 -11.13 -1.13
N MET A 91 11.32 -9.90 -1.60
CA MET A 91 12.01 -9.63 -2.87
C MET A 91 13.50 -9.99 -2.82
N THR A 92 14.19 -9.74 -1.70
CA THR A 92 15.60 -10.11 -1.54
C THR A 92 15.79 -11.62 -1.44
N ASN A 93 14.95 -12.32 -0.68
CA ASN A 93 15.06 -13.79 -0.53
C ASN A 93 14.78 -14.52 -1.85
N SER A 94 13.85 -14.00 -2.66
CA SER A 94 13.54 -14.56 -3.98
C SER A 94 14.65 -14.32 -5.01
N ALA A 95 15.52 -13.32 -4.79
CA ALA A 95 16.68 -13.09 -5.65
C ALA A 95 17.80 -14.11 -5.39
N ASP A 96 17.89 -14.64 -4.16
CA ASP A 96 18.91 -15.59 -3.74
C ASP A 96 18.62 -17.03 -4.23
N THR A 97 17.33 -17.40 -4.35
CA THR A 97 16.94 -18.76 -4.82
C THR A 97 17.26 -19.04 -6.30
N ARG A 98 17.78 -18.08 -7.07
CA ARG A 98 18.16 -18.28 -8.48
C ARG A 98 19.54 -18.93 -8.69
N GLN A 99 20.17 -19.43 -7.62
CA GLN A 99 21.33 -20.32 -7.68
C GLN A 99 20.98 -21.71 -7.11
N MET A 100 20.21 -22.51 -7.86
CA MET A 100 20.26 -23.96 -7.66
C MET A 100 21.32 -24.52 -8.60
N PRO A 101 22.33 -25.27 -8.12
CA PRO A 101 23.23 -25.97 -9.01
C PRO A 101 22.39 -26.95 -9.83
N SER A 102 22.58 -26.93 -11.15
CA SER A 102 22.10 -28.01 -11.99
C SER A 102 22.73 -29.30 -11.47
N GLU A 103 21.94 -30.15 -10.82
CA GLU A 103 22.34 -31.52 -10.56
C GLU A 103 22.47 -32.20 -11.93
N SER A 104 23.67 -32.15 -12.49
CA SER A 104 24.15 -33.12 -13.46
C SER A 104 24.36 -34.41 -12.69
N GLY A 105 23.29 -35.19 -12.57
CA GLY A 105 23.29 -36.54 -12.03
C GLY A 105 22.93 -37.53 -13.14
N ILE A 106 23.99 -38.15 -13.70
CA ILE A 106 24.07 -39.46 -14.38
C ILE A 106 23.15 -39.68 -15.59
#